data_AF-A0A7K4ALI7-F1
#
_entry.id   AF-A0A7K4ALI7-F1
#
_cell.length_a   1.000
_cell.length_b   1.000
_cell.length_c   1.000
_cell.angle_alpha   90.00
_cell.angle_beta   90.00
_cell.angle_gamma   90.00
#
_symmetry.space_group_name_H-M   'P 1'
#
loop_
_entity.id
_entity.type
_entity.pdbx_description
1 polymer ?
#
loop_
_entity_poly.entity_id
_entity_poly.type
_entity_poly.pdbx_seq_one_letter_code
_entity_poly.pdbx_strand_id
1 'polypeptide(L)'
;MAIKRYTKMEYGSPDEMVFGEARYPVSYGLGQTVGAGIVVPEINFAPRPGAEKSPETLRREYVDYITKDVLDRAITLGFPAVQLENEHIFQMVNDPERFEKPVVAGQKELMQKYHDEYGIALSIRHTIADPRLAEEGLRPGMDKKHSYPEKTIEAFEVAAANGADLLSIETMGGKEVADYAILRQDIRGWLFGIGYLGSLDMEWIWPQIVEIAKKNKIRAGGDTNCAGANTSMFMAGGYLDRDVPRTFAAVTRAIASARTLIAWEAGATGPDKDCGYEGPILKSIAGKPTAQEGKNCQCAHADLMGNLIAQVCDLWSNESVEYHPEFGGSSVQCWLGSIGYEAALMNTAKQLKQDKLLRDLYMATDRYRSPEGFILAYDNAYKIGQAIVENGNDIYLRAKAAGMTAARLIEEENEAGRLRLSKHEQDMLRKIITDLSALPDEQSKFVDQCLKDYKDIPMFNPKNYGL
;
A
#
# COMPACT_ATOMS: atom_id res chain seq x y z
N MET A 1 2.41 -12.32 18.99
CA MET A 1 2.63 -10.98 19.60
C MET A 1 1.27 -10.33 19.87
N ALA A 2 1.06 -9.61 20.98
CA ALA A 2 -0.21 -8.91 21.21
C ALA A 2 -0.30 -7.65 20.31
N ILE A 3 -1.43 -7.46 19.63
CA ILE A 3 -1.70 -6.28 18.78
C ILE A 3 -1.79 -5.02 19.66
N LYS A 4 -1.06 -3.97 19.30
CA LYS A 4 -1.09 -2.68 20.01
C LYS A 4 -1.81 -1.63 19.17
N ARG A 5 -3.03 -1.28 19.58
CA ARG A 5 -3.86 -0.29 18.87
C ARG A 5 -3.35 1.13 19.00
N TYR A 6 -3.54 1.92 17.94
CA TYR A 6 -3.34 3.38 18.01
C TYR A 6 -4.60 4.06 18.52
N THR A 7 -4.48 4.76 19.65
CA THR A 7 -5.56 5.55 20.25
C THR A 7 -5.18 7.03 20.39
N LYS A 8 -4.14 7.45 19.68
CA LYS A 8 -3.66 8.83 19.59
C LYS A 8 -2.90 9.04 18.28
N MET A 9 -2.83 10.28 17.83
CA MET A 9 -1.97 10.70 16.71
C MET A 9 -0.52 10.83 17.18
N GLU A 10 0.43 10.46 16.31
CA GLU A 10 1.87 10.66 16.56
C GLU A 10 2.38 12.04 16.10
N TYR A 11 1.64 12.71 15.21
CA TYR A 11 1.83 14.12 14.90
C TYR A 11 0.85 14.98 15.70
N GLY A 12 1.29 16.17 16.12
CA GLY A 12 0.45 17.13 16.85
C GLY A 12 -0.42 17.99 15.93
N SER A 13 -0.02 18.14 14.67
CA SER A 13 -0.79 18.83 13.64
C SER A 13 -0.40 18.33 12.24
N PRO A 14 -1.27 18.49 11.23
CA PRO A 14 -0.95 18.11 9.86
C PRO A 14 0.25 18.89 9.28
N ASP A 15 0.51 20.12 9.73
CA ASP A 15 1.62 20.93 9.22
C ASP A 15 3.01 20.38 9.60
N GLU A 16 3.09 19.46 10.57
CA GLU A 16 4.31 18.75 10.91
C GLU A 16 4.68 17.64 9.91
N MET A 17 3.75 17.27 9.03
CA MET A 17 3.97 16.23 8.04
C MET A 17 4.55 16.84 6.76
N VAL A 18 5.61 16.22 6.23
CA VAL A 18 6.26 16.56 4.97
C VAL A 18 6.97 15.32 4.43
N PHE A 19 7.17 15.26 3.12
CA PHE A 19 7.92 14.19 2.49
C PHE A 19 9.34 14.04 3.06
N GLY A 20 9.84 12.81 3.04
CA GLY A 20 11.16 12.39 3.50
C GLY A 20 11.33 12.35 5.01
N GLU A 21 10.32 12.75 5.81
CA GLU A 21 10.38 12.77 7.28
C GLU A 21 9.28 11.95 7.93
N ALA A 22 9.68 11.08 8.85
CA ALA A 22 8.81 10.30 9.72
C ALA A 22 9.20 10.53 11.20
N ARG A 23 8.24 10.40 12.13
CA ARG A 23 8.54 10.43 13.59
C ARG A 23 9.42 9.26 14.02
N TYR A 24 9.28 8.13 13.32
CA TYR A 24 10.03 6.90 13.59
C TYR A 24 10.74 6.42 12.32
N PRO A 25 11.88 7.04 11.94
CA PRO A 25 12.67 6.61 10.79
C PRO A 25 13.16 5.16 10.97
N VAL A 26 13.40 4.47 9.86
CA VAL A 26 13.78 3.05 9.87
C VAL A 26 15.05 2.83 9.06
N SER A 27 16.06 2.25 9.69
CA SER A 27 17.31 1.83 9.03
C SER A 27 17.27 0.35 8.68
N TYR A 28 17.66 0.04 7.43
CA TYR A 28 17.75 -1.30 6.85
C TYR A 28 18.56 -1.26 5.55
N GLY A 29 18.82 -2.41 4.95
CA GLY A 29 19.62 -2.49 3.73
C GLY A 29 21.07 -2.09 3.95
N LEU A 30 21.68 -1.60 2.88
CA LEU A 30 23.07 -1.22 2.75
C LEU A 30 23.18 0.30 2.87
N GLY A 31 23.36 0.79 4.09
CA GLY A 31 23.58 2.21 4.37
C GLY A 31 22.34 3.12 4.22
N GLN A 32 21.13 2.56 4.20
CA GLN A 32 19.89 3.32 4.00
C GLN A 32 19.13 3.56 5.31
N THR A 33 18.54 4.75 5.45
CA THR A 33 17.57 5.09 6.49
C THR A 33 16.43 5.90 5.87
N VAL A 34 15.21 5.37 5.95
CA VAL A 34 14.01 5.98 5.34
C VAL A 34 13.21 6.76 6.38
N GLY A 35 12.68 7.92 5.96
CA GLY A 35 11.99 8.87 6.83
C GLY A 35 12.93 9.76 7.65
N ALA A 36 14.22 9.81 7.31
CA ALA A 36 15.27 10.55 8.04
C ALA A 36 15.72 11.84 7.33
N GLY A 37 14.80 12.55 6.68
CA GLY A 37 15.06 13.83 6.03
C GLY A 37 15.37 13.73 4.54
N ILE A 38 15.22 12.55 3.93
CA ILE A 38 15.38 12.33 2.48
C ILE A 38 14.26 11.41 1.96
N VAL A 39 13.83 11.68 0.73
CA VAL A 39 13.00 10.79 -0.08
C VAL A 39 13.92 9.92 -0.93
N VAL A 40 13.64 8.61 -0.99
CA VAL A 40 14.39 7.66 -1.81
C VAL A 40 13.51 7.11 -2.94
N PRO A 41 13.98 7.04 -4.20
CA PRO A 41 13.22 6.37 -5.25
C PRO A 41 13.11 4.87 -4.97
N GLU A 42 11.91 4.32 -5.12
CA GLU A 42 11.62 2.88 -5.06
C GLU A 42 11.26 2.39 -6.47
N ILE A 43 12.12 1.59 -7.10
CA ILE A 43 11.85 1.06 -8.45
C ILE A 43 11.25 -0.34 -8.35
N ASN A 44 10.11 -0.51 -8.99
CA ASN A 44 9.38 -1.78 -9.10
C ASN A 44 9.29 -2.21 -10.58
N PHE A 45 9.21 -3.51 -10.80
CA PHE A 45 9.42 -4.14 -12.09
C PHE A 45 8.74 -5.51 -12.18
N ALA A 46 8.28 -5.86 -13.38
CA ALA A 46 7.77 -7.18 -13.72
C ALA A 46 8.69 -7.87 -14.76
N PRO A 47 8.96 -9.17 -14.63
CA PRO A 47 9.77 -9.91 -15.58
C PRO A 47 8.98 -10.11 -16.88
N ARG A 48 9.68 -10.27 -18.01
CA ARG A 48 9.00 -10.57 -19.28
C ARG A 48 8.28 -11.92 -19.22
N PRO A 49 7.11 -12.06 -19.85
CA PRO A 49 6.45 -13.35 -20.03
C PRO A 49 7.39 -14.39 -20.64
N GLY A 50 7.42 -15.57 -20.05
CA GLY A 50 8.29 -16.68 -20.39
C GLY A 50 9.59 -16.75 -19.59
N ALA A 51 9.97 -15.72 -18.84
CA ALA A 51 11.10 -15.79 -17.90
C ALA A 51 10.83 -16.75 -16.74
N GLU A 52 9.56 -16.94 -16.38
CA GLU A 52 9.07 -17.80 -15.31
C GLU A 52 9.09 -19.31 -15.62
N LYS A 53 9.52 -19.70 -16.83
CA LYS A 53 9.54 -21.11 -17.28
C LYS A 53 10.52 -21.99 -16.51
N SER A 54 11.63 -21.43 -16.02
CA SER A 54 12.58 -22.14 -15.16
C SER A 54 13.22 -21.20 -14.14
N PRO A 55 13.72 -21.73 -13.01
CA PRO A 55 14.44 -20.93 -12.02
C PRO A 55 15.64 -20.16 -12.58
N GLU A 56 16.34 -20.76 -13.55
CA GLU A 56 17.53 -20.18 -14.15
C GLU A 56 17.17 -18.99 -15.05
N THR A 57 16.10 -19.10 -15.84
CA THR A 57 15.64 -17.99 -16.68
C THR A 57 15.08 -16.86 -15.84
N LEU A 58 14.35 -17.17 -14.76
CA LEU A 58 13.78 -16.18 -13.87
C LEU A 58 14.85 -15.42 -13.09
N ARG A 59 15.84 -16.15 -12.54
CA ARG A 59 17.02 -15.55 -11.90
C ARG A 59 17.74 -14.61 -12.86
N ARG A 60 18.03 -15.06 -14.08
CA ARG A 60 18.75 -14.23 -15.07
C ARG A 60 17.98 -12.94 -15.37
N GLU A 61 16.66 -13.03 -15.52
CA GLU A 61 15.81 -11.87 -15.77
C GLU A 61 15.89 -10.84 -14.64
N TYR A 62 15.68 -11.26 -13.40
CA TYR A 62 15.70 -10.35 -12.26
C TYR A 62 17.10 -9.84 -11.89
N VAL A 63 18.12 -10.69 -11.96
CA VAL A 63 19.46 -10.39 -11.43
C VAL A 63 20.34 -9.77 -12.52
N ASP A 64 20.55 -10.51 -13.61
CA ASP A 64 21.56 -10.15 -14.62
C ASP A 64 21.08 -9.03 -15.54
N TYR A 65 19.76 -8.85 -15.66
CA TYR A 65 19.15 -7.79 -16.47
C TYR A 65 18.54 -6.69 -15.60
N ILE A 66 17.43 -6.94 -14.91
CA ILE A 66 16.68 -5.89 -14.20
C ILE A 66 17.52 -5.20 -13.11
N THR A 67 18.06 -5.97 -12.16
CA THR A 67 18.80 -5.41 -11.02
C THR A 67 20.08 -4.71 -11.51
N LYS A 68 20.81 -5.34 -12.44
CA LYS A 68 21.99 -4.73 -13.04
C LYS A 68 21.67 -3.40 -13.72
N ASP A 69 20.61 -3.35 -14.54
CA ASP A 69 20.22 -2.14 -15.27
C ASP A 69 19.81 -1.00 -14.34
N VAL A 70 19.05 -1.32 -13.28
CA VAL A 70 18.68 -0.39 -12.21
C VAL A 70 19.92 0.21 -11.57
N LEU A 71 20.86 -0.63 -11.12
CA LEU A 71 22.06 -0.18 -10.42
C LEU A 71 22.99 0.61 -11.34
N ASP A 72 23.21 0.16 -12.57
CA ASP A 72 23.98 0.89 -13.59
C ASP A 72 23.41 2.28 -13.82
N ARG A 73 22.07 2.40 -13.90
CA ARG A 73 21.40 3.68 -14.09
C ARG A 73 21.52 4.58 -12.88
N ALA A 74 21.36 4.04 -11.67
CA ALA A 74 21.50 4.80 -10.44
C ALA A 74 22.88 5.46 -10.32
N ILE A 75 23.94 4.68 -10.61
CA ILE A 75 25.32 5.19 -10.63
C ILE A 75 25.52 6.21 -11.76
N THR A 76 25.04 5.90 -12.97
CA THR A 76 25.20 6.78 -14.15
C THR A 76 24.57 8.17 -13.92
N LEU A 77 23.42 8.24 -13.24
CA LEU A 77 22.73 9.48 -12.94
C LEU A 77 23.16 10.12 -11.60
N GLY A 78 24.04 9.47 -10.84
CA GLY A 78 24.54 9.98 -9.57
C GLY A 78 23.50 10.02 -8.45
N PHE A 79 22.54 9.08 -8.43
CA PHE A 79 21.59 8.98 -7.34
C PHE A 79 22.26 8.44 -6.07
N PRO A 80 22.06 9.08 -4.90
CA PRO A 80 22.77 8.69 -3.67
C PRO A 80 22.17 7.45 -3.00
N ALA A 81 20.91 7.14 -3.30
CA ALA A 81 20.19 6.01 -2.74
C ALA A 81 19.11 5.49 -3.71
N VAL A 82 18.87 4.18 -3.73
CA VAL A 82 17.76 3.55 -4.45
C VAL A 82 17.23 2.36 -3.64
N GLN A 83 15.91 2.25 -3.54
CA GLN A 83 15.23 1.03 -3.10
C GLN A 83 14.73 0.27 -4.32
N LEU A 84 14.93 -1.04 -4.34
CA LEU A 84 14.29 -1.93 -5.31
C LEU A 84 13.08 -2.58 -4.64
N GLU A 85 12.00 -2.77 -5.39
CA GLU A 85 10.89 -3.62 -4.99
C GLU A 85 10.70 -4.74 -6.00
N ASN A 86 10.74 -5.98 -5.51
CA ASN A 86 10.42 -7.16 -6.30
C ASN A 86 9.10 -7.74 -5.81
N GLU A 87 8.03 -7.47 -6.57
CA GLU A 87 6.75 -8.14 -6.42
C GLU A 87 6.81 -9.55 -6.98
N HIS A 88 6.53 -10.51 -6.11
CA HIS A 88 6.67 -11.91 -6.49
C HIS A 88 5.59 -12.30 -7.49
N ILE A 89 6.01 -13.01 -8.54
CA ILE A 89 5.08 -13.76 -9.39
C ILE A 89 4.68 -15.08 -8.70
N PHE A 90 3.58 -15.67 -9.15
CA PHE A 90 3.02 -16.90 -8.56
C PHE A 90 4.05 -18.03 -8.37
N GLN A 91 4.97 -18.24 -9.32
CA GLN A 91 5.98 -19.30 -9.27
C GLN A 91 6.90 -19.15 -8.06
N MET A 92 7.25 -17.91 -7.68
CA MET A 92 8.10 -17.62 -6.55
C MET A 92 7.40 -17.98 -5.23
N VAL A 93 6.09 -17.77 -5.12
CA VAL A 93 5.35 -18.14 -3.89
C VAL A 93 4.93 -19.61 -3.90
N ASN A 94 4.69 -20.21 -5.06
CA ASN A 94 4.18 -21.58 -5.17
C ASN A 94 5.26 -22.65 -4.95
N ASP A 95 6.53 -22.33 -5.23
CA ASP A 95 7.70 -23.17 -4.96
C ASP A 95 8.91 -22.27 -4.55
N PRO A 96 8.88 -21.69 -3.33
CA PRO A 96 9.84 -20.69 -2.85
C PRO A 96 11.31 -21.10 -2.93
N GLU A 97 11.66 -22.25 -2.39
CA GLU A 97 13.05 -22.73 -2.37
C GLU A 97 13.64 -22.86 -3.78
N ARG A 98 12.80 -23.14 -4.78
CA ARG A 98 13.23 -23.36 -6.16
C ARG A 98 13.25 -22.08 -6.99
N PHE A 99 12.19 -21.27 -6.96
CA PHE A 99 12.05 -20.11 -7.84
C PHE A 99 12.42 -18.78 -7.19
N GLU A 100 12.15 -18.62 -5.90
CA GLU A 100 12.35 -17.36 -5.18
C GLU A 100 13.79 -17.21 -4.70
N LYS A 101 14.27 -18.21 -3.96
CA LYS A 101 15.61 -18.21 -3.33
C LYS A 101 16.75 -17.74 -4.24
N PRO A 102 16.94 -18.29 -5.47
CA PRO A 102 18.04 -17.86 -6.33
C PRO A 102 17.91 -16.41 -6.82
N VAL A 103 16.68 -15.89 -6.93
CA VAL A 103 16.41 -14.49 -7.29
C VAL A 103 16.81 -13.59 -6.13
N VAL A 104 16.23 -13.81 -4.93
CA VAL A 104 16.48 -12.99 -3.73
C VAL A 104 17.98 -12.90 -3.42
N ALA A 105 18.66 -14.06 -3.37
CA ALA A 105 20.08 -14.12 -3.08
C ALA A 105 20.94 -13.42 -4.15
N GLY A 106 20.59 -13.61 -5.43
CA GLY A 106 21.32 -12.99 -6.54
C GLY A 106 21.17 -11.47 -6.59
N GLN A 107 19.97 -10.94 -6.33
CA GLN A 107 19.75 -9.50 -6.28
C GLN A 107 20.55 -8.86 -5.14
N LYS A 108 20.50 -9.47 -3.94
CA LYS A 108 21.25 -8.96 -2.78
C LYS A 108 22.77 -9.01 -3.00
N GLU A 109 23.29 -10.10 -3.57
CA GLU A 109 24.72 -10.22 -3.90
C GLU A 109 25.17 -9.11 -4.87
N LEU A 110 24.38 -8.84 -5.90
CA LEU A 110 24.70 -7.81 -6.88
C LEU A 110 24.63 -6.41 -6.26
N MET A 111 23.61 -6.13 -5.45
CA MET A 111 23.49 -4.87 -4.71
C MET A 111 24.68 -4.64 -3.77
N GLN A 112 25.16 -5.69 -3.07
CA GLN A 112 26.33 -5.58 -2.20
C GLN A 112 27.58 -5.15 -2.98
N LYS A 113 27.80 -5.72 -4.18
CA LYS A 113 28.94 -5.33 -5.04
C LYS A 113 28.89 -3.85 -5.40
N TYR A 114 27.73 -3.33 -5.80
CA TYR A 114 27.59 -1.92 -6.17
C TYR A 114 27.73 -1.00 -4.95
N HIS A 115 27.21 -1.40 -3.79
CA HIS A 115 27.40 -0.65 -2.55
C HIS A 115 28.88 -0.57 -2.17
N ASP A 116 29.61 -1.69 -2.21
CA ASP A 116 31.02 -1.74 -1.85
C ASP A 116 31.90 -0.96 -2.83
N GLU A 117 31.57 -0.98 -4.13
CA GLU A 117 32.34 -0.32 -5.18
C GLU A 117 32.07 1.19 -5.28
N TYR A 118 30.81 1.61 -5.17
CA TYR A 118 30.38 2.99 -5.44
C TYR A 118 29.87 3.76 -4.22
N GLY A 119 29.62 3.07 -3.09
CA GLY A 119 29.10 3.69 -1.86
C GLY A 119 27.63 4.11 -1.93
N ILE A 120 26.88 3.71 -2.96
CA ILE A 120 25.43 4.01 -3.10
C ILE A 120 24.63 3.30 -2.00
N ALA A 121 23.70 4.00 -1.35
CA ALA A 121 22.82 3.37 -0.38
C ALA A 121 21.74 2.53 -1.10
N LEU A 122 21.56 1.28 -0.69
CA LEU A 122 20.68 0.34 -1.39
C LEU A 122 19.83 -0.48 -0.42
N SER A 123 18.61 -0.77 -0.80
CA SER A 123 17.76 -1.73 -0.09
C SER A 123 16.84 -2.45 -1.07
N ILE A 124 16.36 -3.63 -0.68
CA ILE A 124 15.37 -4.37 -1.48
C ILE A 124 14.19 -4.83 -0.63
N ARG A 125 13.00 -4.48 -1.10
CA ARG A 125 11.73 -5.02 -0.65
C ARG A 125 11.38 -6.25 -1.47
N HIS A 126 10.99 -7.31 -0.79
CA HIS A 126 10.28 -8.42 -1.42
C HIS A 126 8.81 -8.39 -0.97
N THR A 127 7.94 -8.19 -1.94
CA THR A 127 6.49 -8.19 -1.75
C THR A 127 5.98 -9.56 -2.15
N ILE A 128 5.71 -10.39 -1.13
CA ILE A 128 5.21 -11.76 -1.34
C ILE A 128 3.80 -11.65 -1.87
N ALA A 129 3.51 -12.25 -3.02
CA ALA A 129 2.14 -12.33 -3.52
C ALA A 129 1.28 -13.17 -2.57
N ASP A 130 0.01 -12.81 -2.44
CA ASP A 130 -0.95 -13.57 -1.65
C ASP A 130 -1.71 -14.55 -2.56
N PRO A 131 -1.36 -15.85 -2.60
CA PRO A 131 -2.11 -16.84 -3.38
C PRO A 131 -3.33 -17.39 -2.64
N ARG A 132 -3.59 -17.00 -1.38
CA ARG A 132 -4.61 -17.64 -0.54
C ARG A 132 -6.01 -17.41 -1.11
N LEU A 133 -6.74 -18.48 -1.40
CA LEU A 133 -8.10 -18.39 -1.97
C LEU A 133 -9.15 -18.49 -0.87
N ALA A 134 -10.14 -17.58 -0.87
CA ALA A 134 -11.17 -17.52 0.16
C ALA A 134 -12.02 -18.81 0.21
N GLU A 135 -12.30 -19.39 -0.95
CA GLU A 135 -13.09 -20.62 -1.11
C GLU A 135 -12.37 -21.90 -0.69
N GLU A 136 -11.03 -21.92 -0.74
CA GLU A 136 -10.21 -23.06 -0.29
C GLU A 136 -9.78 -22.90 1.17
N GLY A 137 -9.60 -21.66 1.63
CA GLY A 137 -9.37 -21.28 3.02
C GLY A 137 -8.12 -20.42 3.24
N LEU A 138 -8.22 -19.41 4.11
CA LEU A 138 -7.17 -18.40 4.30
C LEU A 138 -6.17 -18.71 5.43
N ARG A 139 -6.28 -19.87 6.10
CA ARG A 139 -5.44 -20.25 7.25
C ARG A 139 -4.77 -21.61 7.04
N PRO A 140 -3.60 -21.84 7.67
CA PRO A 140 -2.93 -23.14 7.64
C PRO A 140 -3.89 -24.28 8.00
N GLY A 141 -3.82 -25.33 7.21
CA GLY A 141 -4.66 -26.51 7.33
C GLY A 141 -6.09 -26.34 6.79
N MET A 142 -6.51 -25.17 6.31
CA MET A 142 -7.82 -25.02 5.65
C MET A 142 -7.76 -25.46 4.19
N ASP A 143 -6.84 -24.88 3.42
CA ASP A 143 -6.62 -25.23 2.01
C ASP A 143 -5.93 -26.60 1.89
N LYS A 144 -6.71 -27.62 1.51
CA LYS A 144 -6.24 -29.00 1.33
C LYS A 144 -5.75 -29.32 -0.07
N LYS A 145 -5.85 -28.37 -1.00
CA LYS A 145 -5.62 -28.59 -2.43
C LYS A 145 -4.32 -27.97 -2.90
N HIS A 146 -4.05 -26.74 -2.47
CA HIS A 146 -2.87 -25.99 -2.89
C HIS A 146 -1.91 -25.69 -1.74
N SER A 147 -2.40 -25.70 -0.50
CA SER A 147 -1.65 -25.31 0.71
C SER A 147 -1.09 -23.89 0.61
N TYR A 148 -1.87 -22.98 0.02
CA TYR A 148 -1.44 -21.60 -0.19
C TYR A 148 -1.12 -20.85 1.10
N PRO A 149 -1.89 -20.97 2.21
CA PRO A 149 -1.53 -20.32 3.47
C PRO A 149 -0.14 -20.73 3.99
N GLU A 150 0.21 -22.02 3.89
CA GLU A 150 1.54 -22.52 4.27
C GLU A 150 2.63 -21.97 3.34
N LYS A 151 2.39 -21.99 2.03
CA LYS A 151 3.33 -21.50 1.02
C LYS A 151 3.60 -20.00 1.13
N THR A 152 2.59 -19.20 1.48
CA THR A 152 2.78 -17.78 1.76
C THR A 152 3.76 -17.57 2.91
N ILE A 153 3.59 -18.31 4.01
CA ILE A 153 4.51 -18.24 5.16
C ILE A 153 5.91 -18.73 4.78
N GLU A 154 6.02 -19.83 4.03
CA GLU A 154 7.29 -20.36 3.53
C GLU A 154 8.02 -19.32 2.66
N ALA A 155 7.33 -18.65 1.74
CA ALA A 155 7.92 -17.62 0.88
C ALA A 155 8.48 -16.44 1.70
N PHE A 156 7.78 -15.99 2.75
CA PHE A 156 8.33 -15.00 3.67
C PHE A 156 9.61 -15.49 4.37
N GLU A 157 9.66 -16.75 4.80
CA GLU A 157 10.84 -17.34 5.42
C GLU A 157 12.02 -17.41 4.44
N VAL A 158 11.76 -17.79 3.19
CA VAL A 158 12.76 -17.85 2.11
C VAL A 158 13.29 -16.45 1.78
N ALA A 159 12.44 -15.47 1.51
CA ALA A 159 12.86 -14.08 1.26
C ALA A 159 13.76 -13.57 2.38
N ALA A 160 13.29 -13.73 3.62
CA ALA A 160 13.95 -13.19 4.79
C ALA A 160 15.32 -13.81 5.06
N ALA A 161 15.48 -15.12 4.82
CA ALA A 161 16.72 -15.82 5.06
C ALA A 161 17.79 -15.60 3.97
N ASN A 162 17.38 -15.13 2.78
CA ASN A 162 18.25 -15.14 1.60
C ASN A 162 18.63 -13.75 1.05
N GLY A 163 18.07 -12.66 1.58
CA GLY A 163 18.57 -11.32 1.20
C GLY A 163 17.56 -10.18 1.20
N ALA A 164 16.29 -10.42 1.49
CA ALA A 164 15.31 -9.34 1.64
C ALA A 164 15.70 -8.39 2.78
N ASP A 165 15.61 -7.08 2.58
CA ASP A 165 15.80 -6.09 3.65
C ASP A 165 14.47 -5.70 4.30
N LEU A 166 13.40 -5.78 3.51
CA LEU A 166 12.04 -5.37 3.85
C LEU A 166 11.03 -6.40 3.29
N LEU A 167 10.09 -6.85 4.13
CA LEU A 167 9.01 -7.76 3.74
C LEU A 167 7.67 -7.03 3.67
N SER A 168 6.93 -7.24 2.58
CA SER A 168 5.58 -6.70 2.36
C SER A 168 4.67 -7.74 1.70
N ILE A 169 3.37 -7.45 1.66
CA ILE A 169 2.34 -8.26 0.98
C ILE A 169 1.11 -7.39 0.73
N GLU A 170 0.34 -7.74 -0.31
CA GLU A 170 -0.98 -7.16 -0.58
C GLU A 170 -2.05 -8.19 -0.22
N THR A 171 -2.47 -8.18 1.04
CA THR A 171 -3.30 -9.29 1.54
C THR A 171 -4.74 -9.24 1.00
N MET A 172 -5.34 -10.41 0.79
CA MET A 172 -6.66 -10.53 0.16
C MET A 172 -7.83 -10.75 1.14
N GLY A 173 -7.59 -10.68 2.45
CA GLY A 173 -8.64 -10.86 3.46
C GLY A 173 -9.85 -9.94 3.23
N GLY A 174 -11.03 -10.56 3.13
CA GLY A 174 -12.32 -9.89 2.93
C GLY A 174 -12.65 -9.53 1.49
N LYS A 175 -11.74 -9.78 0.53
CA LYS A 175 -11.88 -9.41 -0.89
C LYS A 175 -13.15 -9.96 -1.52
N GLU A 176 -13.55 -11.18 -1.20
CA GLU A 176 -14.74 -11.83 -1.77
C GLU A 176 -16.05 -11.09 -1.45
N VAL A 177 -16.14 -10.52 -0.24
CA VAL A 177 -17.27 -9.67 0.15
C VAL A 177 -17.11 -8.27 -0.43
N ALA A 178 -15.87 -7.78 -0.47
CA ALA A 178 -15.52 -6.48 -1.03
C ALA A 178 -15.91 -6.38 -2.52
N ASP A 179 -15.49 -7.33 -3.35
CA ASP A 179 -15.79 -7.39 -4.79
C ASP A 179 -17.30 -7.43 -5.04
N TYR A 180 -18.04 -8.22 -4.24
CA TYR A 180 -19.50 -8.24 -4.29
C TYR A 180 -20.12 -6.87 -3.99
N ALA A 181 -19.57 -6.16 -3.01
CA ALA A 181 -20.05 -4.88 -2.52
C ALA A 181 -19.75 -3.72 -3.47
N ILE A 182 -18.56 -3.66 -4.09
CA ILE A 182 -18.22 -2.61 -5.09
C ILE A 182 -19.21 -2.66 -6.25
N LEU A 183 -19.45 -3.86 -6.82
CA LEU A 183 -20.35 -4.04 -7.96
C LEU A 183 -21.80 -3.60 -7.68
N ARG A 184 -22.17 -3.52 -6.40
CA ARG A 184 -23.51 -3.10 -5.94
C ARG A 184 -23.50 -1.73 -5.28
N GLN A 185 -22.34 -1.09 -5.20
CA GLN A 185 -22.13 0.17 -4.50
C GLN A 185 -22.73 0.12 -3.07
N ASP A 186 -22.50 -1.01 -2.40
CA ASP A 186 -22.94 -1.32 -1.04
C ASP A 186 -21.84 -0.97 -0.04
N ILE A 187 -21.93 0.23 0.53
CA ILE A 187 -20.89 0.70 1.47
C ILE A 187 -20.89 -0.11 2.78
N ARG A 188 -22.03 -0.69 3.17
CA ARG A 188 -22.11 -1.55 4.36
C ARG A 188 -21.37 -2.85 4.13
N GLY A 189 -21.57 -3.46 2.96
CA GLY A 189 -20.87 -4.67 2.55
C GLY A 189 -19.38 -4.43 2.44
N TRP A 190 -18.99 -3.27 1.91
CA TRP A 190 -17.58 -2.87 1.84
C TRP A 190 -16.95 -2.67 3.22
N LEU A 191 -17.65 -1.98 4.14
CA LEU A 191 -17.20 -1.80 5.51
C LEU A 191 -17.02 -3.14 6.24
N PHE A 192 -17.93 -4.09 6.03
CA PHE A 192 -17.81 -5.43 6.57
C PHE A 192 -16.63 -6.19 5.95
N GLY A 193 -16.53 -6.21 4.62
CA GLY A 193 -15.46 -6.90 3.90
C GLY A 193 -14.06 -6.39 4.25
N ILE A 194 -13.81 -5.08 4.12
CA ILE A 194 -12.46 -4.53 4.34
C ILE A 194 -12.28 -4.05 5.78
N GLY A 195 -13.17 -3.20 6.27
CA GLY A 195 -13.02 -2.59 7.59
C GLY A 195 -13.05 -3.60 8.74
N TYR A 196 -13.77 -4.71 8.58
CA TYR A 196 -13.86 -5.76 9.59
C TYR A 196 -13.16 -7.07 9.21
N LEU A 197 -13.58 -7.78 8.16
CA LEU A 197 -12.98 -9.08 7.80
C LEU A 197 -11.51 -8.95 7.38
N GLY A 198 -11.21 -7.94 6.55
CA GLY A 198 -9.83 -7.58 6.21
C GLY A 198 -9.00 -7.24 7.43
N SER A 199 -9.58 -6.56 8.43
CA SER A 199 -8.90 -6.29 9.70
C SER A 199 -8.58 -7.57 10.48
N LEU A 200 -9.51 -8.51 10.55
CA LEU A 200 -9.28 -9.83 11.19
C LEU A 200 -8.19 -10.64 10.48
N ASP A 201 -8.11 -10.56 9.15
CA ASP A 201 -7.04 -11.19 8.37
C ASP A 201 -5.68 -10.57 8.66
N MET A 202 -5.61 -9.24 8.69
CA MET A 202 -4.41 -8.50 9.02
C MET A 202 -3.90 -8.84 10.43
N GLU A 203 -4.80 -8.97 11.41
CA GLU A 203 -4.46 -9.36 12.78
C GLU A 203 -3.89 -10.77 12.89
N TRP A 204 -4.23 -11.64 11.95
CA TRP A 204 -3.70 -12.99 11.89
C TRP A 204 -2.35 -13.05 11.16
N ILE A 205 -2.24 -12.45 9.97
CA ILE A 205 -1.05 -12.62 9.13
C ILE A 205 0.15 -11.78 9.58
N TRP A 206 -0.06 -10.51 9.95
CA TRP A 206 1.05 -9.60 10.24
C TRP A 206 1.91 -9.98 11.44
N PRO A 207 1.38 -10.52 12.55
CA PRO A 207 2.22 -11.02 13.63
C PRO A 207 3.24 -12.07 13.17
N GLN A 208 2.86 -12.93 12.22
CA GLN A 208 3.74 -13.97 11.67
C GLN A 208 4.86 -13.36 10.81
N ILE A 209 4.52 -12.43 9.92
CA ILE A 209 5.50 -11.69 9.09
C ILE A 209 6.50 -10.93 9.99
N VAL A 210 6.00 -10.26 11.03
CA VAL A 210 6.82 -9.54 12.00
C VAL A 210 7.77 -10.47 12.76
N GLU A 211 7.33 -11.67 13.14
CA GLU A 211 8.18 -12.67 13.78
C GLU A 211 9.27 -13.19 12.85
N ILE A 212 8.94 -13.44 11.57
CA ILE A 212 9.90 -13.84 10.54
C ILE A 212 10.96 -12.75 10.31
N ALA A 213 10.52 -11.50 10.14
CA ALA A 213 11.43 -10.37 9.98
C ALA A 213 12.37 -10.21 11.19
N LYS A 214 11.84 -10.32 12.41
CA LYS A 214 12.62 -10.24 13.65
C LYS A 214 13.66 -11.36 13.76
N LYS A 215 13.27 -12.60 13.46
CA LYS A 215 14.16 -13.77 13.48
C LYS A 215 15.35 -13.60 12.53
N ASN A 216 15.11 -13.00 11.37
CA ASN A 216 16.13 -12.76 10.34
C ASN A 216 16.83 -11.40 10.47
N LYS A 217 16.47 -10.57 11.46
CA LYS A 217 17.03 -9.22 11.69
C LYS A 217 16.82 -8.25 10.53
N ILE A 218 15.71 -8.37 9.83
CA ILE A 218 15.27 -7.48 8.75
C ILE A 218 14.01 -6.72 9.18
N ARG A 219 13.39 -5.96 8.27
CA ARG A 219 12.20 -5.16 8.57
C ARG A 219 10.93 -5.78 7.99
N ALA A 220 9.85 -5.68 8.74
CA ALA A 220 8.50 -5.84 8.21
C ALA A 220 8.02 -4.44 7.78
N GLY A 221 7.76 -4.26 6.49
CA GLY A 221 7.40 -2.97 5.90
C GLY A 221 5.95 -2.62 6.19
N GLY A 222 5.03 -3.15 5.40
CA GLY A 222 3.60 -2.94 5.58
C GLY A 222 2.78 -3.61 4.49
N ASP A 223 1.48 -3.40 4.57
CA ASP A 223 0.48 -3.90 3.64
C ASP A 223 -0.09 -2.75 2.83
N THR A 224 -1.08 -3.06 2.00
CA THR A 224 -1.88 -2.14 1.22
C THR A 224 -3.26 -2.77 1.02
N ASN A 225 -4.32 -1.96 0.96
CA ASN A 225 -5.59 -2.47 0.48
C ASN A 225 -5.73 -2.42 -1.05
N CYS A 226 -4.67 -2.76 -1.79
CA CYS A 226 -4.68 -2.80 -3.26
C CYS A 226 -5.79 -3.71 -3.81
N ALA A 227 -5.91 -4.90 -3.22
CA ALA A 227 -6.94 -5.91 -3.55
C ALA A 227 -8.38 -5.41 -3.40
N GLY A 228 -8.60 -4.29 -2.70
CA GLY A 228 -9.91 -3.68 -2.47
C GLY A 228 -10.01 -2.21 -2.88
N ALA A 229 -9.38 -1.31 -2.13
CA ALA A 229 -9.45 0.13 -2.36
C ALA A 229 -8.90 0.55 -3.74
N ASN A 230 -7.79 -0.03 -4.21
CA ASN A 230 -7.31 0.24 -5.58
C ASN A 230 -8.27 -0.35 -6.62
N THR A 231 -8.87 -1.50 -6.37
CA THR A 231 -9.95 -2.01 -7.24
C THR A 231 -11.11 -1.01 -7.32
N SER A 232 -11.53 -0.43 -6.20
CA SER A 232 -12.58 0.61 -6.19
C SER A 232 -12.15 1.88 -6.93
N MET A 233 -10.87 2.28 -6.84
CA MET A 233 -10.28 3.41 -7.57
C MET A 233 -10.28 3.14 -9.08
N PHE A 234 -9.79 1.98 -9.52
CA PHE A 234 -9.74 1.60 -10.94
C PHE A 234 -11.14 1.45 -11.54
N MET A 235 -12.09 0.89 -10.80
CA MET A 235 -13.49 0.83 -11.24
C MET A 235 -14.16 2.21 -11.28
N ALA A 236 -13.69 3.17 -10.48
CA ALA A 236 -14.18 4.55 -10.60
C ALA A 236 -13.53 5.30 -11.77
N GLY A 237 -12.30 4.94 -12.12
CA GLY A 237 -11.57 5.42 -13.29
C GLY A 237 -11.41 6.94 -13.34
N GLY A 238 -11.30 7.46 -14.56
CA GLY A 238 -11.18 8.87 -14.85
C GLY A 238 -12.54 9.58 -14.97
N TYR A 239 -12.51 10.79 -15.52
CA TYR A 239 -13.71 11.63 -15.66
C TYR A 239 -14.72 11.15 -16.70
N LEU A 240 -14.30 10.25 -17.60
CA LEU A 240 -15.16 9.69 -18.64
C LEU A 240 -15.87 8.41 -18.18
N ASP A 241 -15.39 7.81 -17.09
CA ASP A 241 -15.88 6.54 -16.57
C ASP A 241 -17.06 6.72 -15.62
N ARG A 242 -17.90 5.68 -15.52
CA ARG A 242 -19.18 5.73 -14.79
C ARG A 242 -19.55 4.44 -14.06
N ASP A 243 -18.65 3.46 -13.98
CA ASP A 243 -18.97 2.15 -13.39
C ASP A 243 -19.14 2.25 -11.86
N VAL A 244 -18.23 2.96 -11.20
CA VAL A 244 -18.30 3.28 -9.76
C VAL A 244 -18.15 4.79 -9.55
N PRO A 245 -19.00 5.45 -8.73
CA PRO A 245 -18.81 6.86 -8.42
C PRO A 245 -17.49 7.09 -7.66
N ARG A 246 -16.70 8.11 -8.05
CA ARG A 246 -15.45 8.44 -7.34
C ARG A 246 -15.66 8.81 -5.86
N THR A 247 -16.86 9.26 -5.47
CA THR A 247 -17.21 9.46 -4.05
C THR A 247 -17.29 8.15 -3.28
N PHE A 248 -17.72 7.06 -3.92
CA PHE A 248 -17.65 5.71 -3.33
C PHE A 248 -16.18 5.29 -3.14
N ALA A 249 -15.35 5.42 -4.19
CA ALA A 249 -13.92 5.08 -4.13
C ALA A 249 -13.16 5.86 -3.03
N ALA A 250 -13.44 7.16 -2.88
CA ALA A 250 -12.85 7.95 -1.81
C ALA A 250 -13.23 7.45 -0.40
N VAL A 251 -14.50 7.12 -0.18
CA VAL A 251 -14.95 6.63 1.13
C VAL A 251 -14.42 5.22 1.41
N THR A 252 -14.36 4.34 0.40
CA THR A 252 -13.78 2.99 0.54
C THR A 252 -12.29 3.04 0.87
N ARG A 253 -11.52 3.99 0.32
CA ARG A 253 -10.14 4.29 0.69
C ARG A 253 -10.00 4.68 2.16
N ALA A 254 -10.85 5.59 2.63
CA ALA A 254 -10.84 6.01 4.03
C ALA A 254 -11.13 4.83 4.98
N ILE A 255 -12.10 3.97 4.66
CA ILE A 255 -12.38 2.74 5.41
C ILE A 255 -11.16 1.81 5.42
N ALA A 256 -10.51 1.62 4.26
CA ALA A 256 -9.36 0.75 4.10
C ALA A 256 -8.15 1.18 4.96
N SER A 257 -7.99 2.49 5.20
CA SER A 257 -6.91 3.00 6.06
C SER A 257 -6.91 2.40 7.47
N ALA A 258 -8.09 2.16 8.05
CA ALA A 258 -8.24 1.52 9.36
C ALA A 258 -7.81 0.05 9.36
N ARG A 259 -7.96 -0.65 8.23
CA ARG A 259 -7.49 -2.02 8.01
C ARG A 259 -5.98 -2.05 7.84
N THR A 260 -5.43 -1.24 6.95
CA THR A 260 -4.00 -1.24 6.62
C THR A 260 -3.13 -0.85 7.83
N LEU A 261 -3.62 0.03 8.71
CA LEU A 261 -2.98 0.42 9.98
C LEU A 261 -2.59 -0.79 10.86
N ILE A 262 -3.32 -1.91 10.76
CA ILE A 262 -3.11 -3.10 11.60
C ILE A 262 -1.73 -3.70 11.40
N ALA A 263 -1.13 -3.60 10.21
CA ALA A 263 0.24 -4.07 10.00
C ALA A 263 1.20 -3.44 11.03
N TRP A 264 1.04 -2.14 11.28
CA TRP A 264 1.84 -1.40 12.25
C TRP A 264 1.41 -1.65 13.69
N GLU A 265 0.13 -1.91 13.95
CA GLU A 265 -0.36 -2.35 15.27
C GLU A 265 0.18 -3.74 15.65
N ALA A 266 0.40 -4.60 14.64
CA ALA A 266 1.01 -5.93 14.77
C ALA A 266 2.54 -5.90 14.89
N GLY A 267 3.16 -4.74 14.65
CA GLY A 267 4.59 -4.50 14.88
C GLY A 267 5.43 -4.29 13.62
N ALA A 268 4.83 -4.16 12.43
CA ALA A 268 5.56 -3.69 11.26
C ALA A 268 6.05 -2.25 11.46
N THR A 269 7.17 -1.92 10.84
CA THR A 269 7.91 -0.67 11.10
C THR A 269 7.75 0.36 10.00
N GLY A 270 7.26 -0.03 8.83
CA GLY A 270 7.37 0.76 7.60
C GLY A 270 8.74 0.59 6.93
N PRO A 271 8.89 1.10 5.69
CA PRO A 271 7.84 1.75 4.90
C PRO A 271 6.74 0.78 4.44
N ASP A 272 5.48 1.24 4.42
CA ASP A 272 4.35 0.48 3.83
C ASP A 272 4.45 0.45 2.29
N LYS A 273 3.48 -0.21 1.64
CA LYS A 273 3.46 -0.41 0.18
C LYS A 273 3.11 0.87 -0.57
N ASP A 274 3.76 1.06 -1.72
CA ASP A 274 3.60 2.18 -2.65
C ASP A 274 2.17 2.40 -3.13
N CYS A 275 1.50 1.33 -3.54
CA CYS A 275 0.11 1.37 -4.01
C CYS A 275 -0.91 1.58 -2.87
N GLY A 276 -0.44 1.67 -1.62
CA GLY A 276 -1.21 2.05 -0.43
C GLY A 276 -1.49 3.55 -0.40
N TYR A 277 -2.36 4.05 -1.27
CA TYR A 277 -2.77 5.46 -1.31
C TYR A 277 -3.37 5.96 0.01
N GLU A 278 -3.84 5.07 0.90
CA GLU A 278 -4.23 5.41 2.27
C GLU A 278 -3.06 5.84 3.18
N GLY A 279 -1.80 5.68 2.73
CA GLY A 279 -0.59 5.94 3.49
C GLY A 279 -0.49 7.31 4.16
N PRO A 280 -0.95 8.45 3.58
CA PRO A 280 -0.99 9.73 4.28
C PRO A 280 -1.83 9.68 5.58
N ILE A 281 -2.93 8.93 5.58
CA ILE A 281 -3.77 8.73 6.78
C ILE A 281 -2.98 7.90 7.80
N LEU A 282 -2.40 6.78 7.38
CA LEU A 282 -1.61 5.91 8.25
C LEU A 282 -0.44 6.68 8.87
N LYS A 283 0.36 7.38 8.06
CA LYS A 283 1.50 8.18 8.49
C LYS A 283 1.09 9.21 9.54
N SER A 284 -0.04 9.89 9.35
CA SER A 284 -0.57 10.85 10.33
C SER A 284 -0.83 10.22 11.71
N ILE A 285 -1.30 8.97 11.72
CA ILE A 285 -1.59 8.22 12.95
C ILE A 285 -0.30 7.73 13.60
N ALA A 286 0.53 6.99 12.87
CA ALA A 286 1.61 6.20 13.47
C ALA A 286 3.00 6.83 13.36
N GLY A 287 3.17 7.89 12.55
CA GLY A 287 4.45 8.56 12.39
C GLY A 287 5.55 7.70 11.74
N LYS A 288 5.17 6.64 11.03
CA LYS A 288 6.08 5.72 10.35
C LYS A 288 6.26 6.13 8.89
N PRO A 289 7.40 5.77 8.26
CA PRO A 289 7.61 6.11 6.86
C PRO A 289 6.62 5.35 5.96
N THR A 290 6.31 5.93 4.80
CA THR A 290 5.39 5.37 3.80
C THR A 290 5.98 5.45 2.40
N ALA A 291 5.76 4.41 1.58
CA ALA A 291 5.99 4.50 0.14
C ALA A 291 4.73 5.01 -0.54
N GLN A 292 4.87 5.78 -1.62
CA GLN A 292 3.73 6.29 -2.38
C GLN A 292 4.05 6.34 -3.87
N GLU A 293 3.00 6.29 -4.69
CA GLU A 293 3.05 6.34 -6.15
C GLU A 293 2.02 7.33 -6.71
N GLY A 294 2.24 7.86 -7.91
CA GLY A 294 1.35 8.83 -8.54
C GLY A 294 1.76 9.20 -9.95
N LYS A 295 2.12 10.47 -10.20
CA LYS A 295 2.43 10.92 -11.58
C LYS A 295 3.55 10.14 -12.28
N ASN A 296 4.45 9.52 -11.52
CA ASN A 296 5.55 8.72 -12.03
C ASN A 296 5.28 7.20 -12.02
N CYS A 297 4.06 6.75 -11.73
CA CYS A 297 3.60 5.36 -11.87
C CYS A 297 2.66 5.14 -13.07
N GLN A 298 2.61 6.10 -14.02
CA GLN A 298 1.80 5.98 -15.23
C GLN A 298 2.15 4.80 -16.15
N CYS A 299 3.27 4.12 -15.90
CA CYS A 299 3.58 2.84 -16.52
C CYS A 299 2.61 1.72 -16.09
N ALA A 300 2.12 1.76 -14.85
CA ALA A 300 1.20 0.76 -14.33
C ALA A 300 -0.26 1.17 -14.56
N HIS A 301 -0.62 2.39 -14.14
CA HIS A 301 -2.02 2.85 -14.18
C HIS A 301 -2.13 4.38 -14.13
N ALA A 302 -3.33 4.89 -14.41
CA ALA A 302 -3.64 6.31 -14.29
C ALA A 302 -4.41 6.58 -12.98
N ASP A 303 -4.03 7.65 -12.29
CA ASP A 303 -4.69 8.13 -11.08
C ASP A 303 -5.10 9.62 -11.19
N LEU A 304 -5.84 10.13 -10.20
CA LEU A 304 -6.32 11.52 -10.13
C LEU A 304 -5.67 12.33 -8.99
N MET A 305 -4.53 11.88 -8.45
CA MET A 305 -3.80 12.47 -7.33
C MET A 305 -2.27 12.46 -7.54
N GLY A 306 -1.83 12.48 -8.80
CA GLY A 306 -0.45 12.15 -9.16
C GLY A 306 0.64 13.04 -8.55
N ASN A 307 0.34 14.32 -8.27
CA ASN A 307 1.25 15.18 -7.50
C ASN A 307 0.93 15.12 -6.02
N LEU A 308 -0.36 15.23 -5.66
CA LEU A 308 -0.80 15.35 -4.26
C LEU A 308 -0.22 14.26 -3.37
N ILE A 309 -0.14 13.03 -3.85
CA ILE A 309 0.31 11.90 -3.05
C ILE A 309 1.80 11.96 -2.67
N ALA A 310 2.61 12.75 -3.39
CA ALA A 310 4.01 13.03 -3.04
C ALA A 310 4.16 13.93 -1.79
N GLN A 311 3.09 14.59 -1.31
CA GLN A 311 3.12 15.56 -0.22
C GLN A 311 3.82 15.06 1.07
N VAL A 312 3.70 13.77 1.40
CA VAL A 312 4.20 13.19 2.65
C VAL A 312 4.88 11.84 2.46
N CYS A 313 5.29 11.47 1.24
CA CYS A 313 5.96 10.19 0.97
C CYS A 313 7.39 10.15 1.55
N ASP A 314 7.91 8.97 1.83
CA ASP A 314 9.33 8.75 2.20
C ASP A 314 10.05 7.91 1.15
N LEU A 315 9.30 7.06 0.44
CA LEU A 315 9.70 6.45 -0.81
C LEU A 315 8.78 6.91 -1.94
N TRP A 316 9.33 7.06 -3.14
CA TRP A 316 8.57 7.45 -4.34
C TRP A 316 8.69 6.39 -5.43
N SER A 317 7.57 5.74 -5.75
CA SER A 317 7.52 4.54 -6.59
C SER A 317 6.91 4.77 -7.97
N ASN A 318 7.24 3.86 -8.90
CA ASN A 318 6.63 3.74 -10.22
C ASN A 318 5.53 2.66 -10.29
N GLU A 319 5.12 2.07 -9.16
CA GLU A 319 4.20 0.92 -9.04
C GLU A 319 4.72 -0.34 -9.72
N SER A 320 4.72 -0.41 -11.05
CA SER A 320 5.21 -1.57 -11.78
C SER A 320 5.45 -1.26 -13.26
N VAL A 321 6.42 -1.93 -13.86
CA VAL A 321 6.67 -1.84 -15.30
C VAL A 321 7.26 -3.16 -15.80
N GLU A 322 6.74 -3.69 -16.92
CA GLU A 322 7.39 -4.83 -17.59
C GLU A 322 8.83 -4.46 -17.98
N TYR A 323 9.77 -5.38 -17.83
CA TYR A 323 11.14 -5.18 -18.28
C TYR A 323 11.27 -5.31 -19.80
N HIS A 324 11.46 -4.20 -20.51
CA HIS A 324 11.63 -4.20 -21.97
C HIS A 324 12.48 -3.01 -22.44
N PRO A 325 13.01 -3.03 -23.68
CA PRO A 325 13.81 -1.91 -24.19
C PRO A 325 12.93 -0.70 -24.57
N GLU A 326 13.41 0.48 -24.22
CA GLU A 326 12.91 1.79 -24.62
C GLU A 326 14.02 2.57 -25.35
N PHE A 327 13.70 3.72 -25.97
CA PHE A 327 14.75 4.55 -26.59
C PHE A 327 15.79 5.08 -25.57
N GLY A 328 15.39 5.27 -24.32
CA GLY A 328 16.24 5.83 -23.25
C GLY A 328 17.08 4.81 -22.47
N GLY A 329 16.99 3.52 -22.80
CA GLY A 329 17.52 2.41 -22.00
C GLY A 329 16.44 1.33 -21.80
N SER A 330 16.60 0.43 -20.84
CA SER A 330 15.48 -0.45 -20.45
C SER A 330 14.40 0.33 -19.69
N SER A 331 13.19 -0.20 -19.65
CA SER A 331 12.03 0.41 -18.99
C SER A 331 12.33 0.80 -17.53
N VAL A 332 12.96 -0.10 -16.77
CA VAL A 332 13.37 0.15 -15.37
C VAL A 332 14.37 1.29 -15.22
N GLN A 333 15.23 1.51 -16.22
CA GLN A 333 16.15 2.65 -16.22
C GLN A 333 15.43 3.97 -16.51
N CYS A 334 14.50 3.96 -17.46
CA CYS A 334 13.70 5.13 -17.80
C CYS A 334 12.86 5.59 -16.61
N TRP A 335 12.15 4.66 -15.96
CA TRP A 335 11.31 4.99 -14.81
C TRP A 335 12.11 5.34 -13.57
N LEU A 336 13.25 4.66 -13.31
CA LEU A 336 14.17 5.05 -12.23
C LEU A 336 14.66 6.49 -12.42
N GLY A 337 14.97 6.89 -13.64
CA GLY A 337 15.32 8.28 -13.94
C GLY A 337 14.21 9.24 -13.53
N SER A 338 12.96 8.95 -13.90
CA SER A 338 11.79 9.78 -13.57
C SER A 338 11.54 9.89 -12.07
N ILE A 339 11.46 8.77 -11.34
CA ILE A 339 11.22 8.80 -9.88
C ILE A 339 12.42 9.34 -9.11
N GLY A 340 13.65 9.09 -9.60
CA GLY A 340 14.88 9.58 -8.98
C GLY A 340 15.03 11.09 -9.07
N TYR A 341 14.67 11.71 -10.19
CA TYR A 341 14.64 13.17 -10.29
C TYR A 341 13.55 13.82 -9.44
N GLU A 342 12.39 13.17 -9.30
CA GLU A 342 11.33 13.66 -8.41
C GLU A 342 11.77 13.62 -6.93
N ALA A 343 12.40 12.52 -6.50
CA ALA A 343 13.03 12.41 -5.19
C ALA A 343 14.13 13.47 -5.00
N ALA A 344 14.95 13.73 -6.02
CA ALA A 344 15.99 14.76 -5.97
C ALA A 344 15.41 16.18 -5.82
N LEU A 345 14.28 16.49 -6.46
CA LEU A 345 13.57 17.77 -6.29
C LEU A 345 13.07 17.93 -4.86
N MET A 346 12.40 16.91 -4.32
CA MET A 346 11.96 16.88 -2.93
C MET A 346 13.13 17.10 -1.96
N ASN A 347 14.22 16.34 -2.13
CA ASN A 347 15.41 16.46 -1.30
C ASN A 347 16.06 17.85 -1.38
N THR A 348 16.11 18.45 -2.57
CA THR A 348 16.59 19.83 -2.76
C THR A 348 15.71 20.82 -2.02
N ALA A 349 14.38 20.68 -2.09
CA ALA A 349 13.46 21.53 -1.35
C ALA A 349 13.71 21.44 0.17
N LYS A 350 14.00 20.25 0.72
CA LYS A 350 14.38 20.10 2.13
C LYS A 350 15.68 20.82 2.48
N GLN A 351 16.72 20.64 1.66
CA GLN A 351 18.00 21.33 1.86
C GLN A 351 17.87 22.85 1.86
N LEU A 352 16.96 23.38 1.01
CA LEU A 352 16.66 24.81 0.91
C LEU A 352 15.57 25.29 1.90
N LYS A 353 15.04 24.39 2.74
CA LYS A 353 13.94 24.66 3.69
C LYS A 353 12.69 25.24 3.00
N GLN A 354 12.42 24.77 1.78
CA GLN A 354 11.24 25.07 0.96
C GLN A 354 10.31 23.85 0.85
N ASP A 355 10.55 22.82 1.64
CA ASP A 355 9.84 21.55 1.58
C ASP A 355 8.35 21.66 1.90
N LYS A 356 7.97 22.48 2.90
CA LYS A 356 6.55 22.77 3.17
C LYS A 356 5.86 23.48 2.01
N LEU A 357 6.54 24.43 1.37
CA LEU A 357 6.01 25.10 0.18
C LEU A 357 5.80 24.10 -0.96
N LEU A 358 6.78 23.24 -1.23
CA LEU A 358 6.65 22.22 -2.27
C LEU A 358 5.56 21.18 -1.94
N ARG A 359 5.47 20.73 -0.69
CA ARG A 359 4.37 19.88 -0.20
C ARG A 359 3.02 20.52 -0.49
N ASP A 360 2.85 21.80 -0.14
CA ASP A 360 1.59 22.51 -0.33
C ASP A 360 1.26 22.69 -1.82
N LEU A 361 2.28 22.88 -2.67
CA LEU A 361 2.11 22.91 -4.13
C LEU A 361 1.65 21.56 -4.68
N TYR A 362 2.28 20.45 -4.26
CA TYR A 362 1.84 19.11 -4.65
C TYR A 362 0.39 18.87 -4.26
N MET A 363 0.06 19.11 -3.00
CA MET A 363 -1.28 18.95 -2.47
C MET A 363 -2.29 19.83 -3.21
N ALA A 364 -2.02 21.13 -3.35
CA ALA A 364 -2.94 22.06 -4.00
C ALA A 364 -3.17 21.76 -5.48
N THR A 365 -2.21 21.12 -6.15
CA THR A 365 -2.31 20.78 -7.58
C THR A 365 -3.45 19.79 -7.87
N ASP A 366 -3.69 18.82 -6.98
CA ASP A 366 -4.72 17.80 -7.20
C ASP A 366 -5.83 17.76 -6.14
N ARG A 367 -5.79 18.62 -5.11
CA ARG A 367 -6.76 18.66 -4.00
C ARG A 367 -8.22 18.61 -4.46
N TYR A 368 -8.53 19.26 -5.59
CA TYR A 368 -9.89 19.32 -6.13
C TYR A 368 -10.06 18.57 -7.47
N ARG A 369 -9.09 17.73 -7.85
CA ARG A 369 -9.16 16.89 -9.06
C ARG A 369 -10.05 15.66 -8.86
N SER A 370 -10.19 15.16 -7.65
CA SER A 370 -11.13 14.07 -7.36
C SER A 370 -11.51 14.06 -5.87
N PRO A 371 -12.62 13.41 -5.50
CA PRO A 371 -12.96 13.20 -4.08
C PRO A 371 -11.87 12.41 -3.33
N GLU A 372 -11.19 11.49 -4.01
CA GLU A 372 -10.12 10.69 -3.42
C GLU A 372 -8.86 11.53 -3.18
N GLY A 373 -8.43 12.33 -4.16
CA GLY A 373 -7.37 13.32 -3.96
C GLY A 373 -7.70 14.29 -2.82
N PHE A 374 -8.96 14.74 -2.74
CA PHE A 374 -9.40 15.65 -1.69
C PHE A 374 -9.25 15.05 -0.28
N ILE A 375 -9.69 13.81 -0.05
CA ILE A 375 -9.59 13.20 1.28
C ILE A 375 -8.15 12.82 1.65
N LEU A 376 -7.29 12.58 0.66
CA LEU A 376 -5.89 12.23 0.86
C LEU A 376 -4.99 13.45 1.04
N ALA A 377 -5.45 14.68 0.76
CA ALA A 377 -4.73 15.90 1.11
C ALA A 377 -4.32 15.85 2.60
N TYR A 378 -3.06 16.14 2.91
CA TYR A 378 -2.45 15.79 4.21
C TYR A 378 -3.23 16.31 5.43
N ASP A 379 -3.91 17.45 5.30
CA ASP A 379 -4.74 18.03 6.33
C ASP A 379 -6.10 17.30 6.51
N ASN A 380 -6.69 16.82 5.42
CA ASN A 380 -7.89 15.98 5.47
C ASN A 380 -7.55 14.54 5.91
N ALA A 381 -6.44 13.99 5.43
CA ALA A 381 -5.93 12.69 5.85
C ALA A 381 -5.69 12.65 7.37
N TYR A 382 -5.13 13.72 7.94
CA TYR A 382 -4.98 13.86 9.39
C TYR A 382 -6.31 13.83 10.14
N LYS A 383 -7.35 14.52 9.65
CA LYS A 383 -8.69 14.51 10.27
C LYS A 383 -9.32 13.11 10.25
N ILE A 384 -9.14 12.37 9.15
CA ILE A 384 -9.59 10.97 9.07
C ILE A 384 -8.81 10.11 10.07
N GLY A 385 -7.50 10.35 10.21
CA GLY A 385 -6.67 9.72 11.22
C GLY A 385 -7.16 9.97 12.65
N GLN A 386 -7.59 11.20 12.97
CA GLN A 386 -8.18 11.54 14.26
C GLN A 386 -9.42 10.69 14.56
N ALA A 387 -10.33 10.58 13.59
CA ALA A 387 -11.55 9.78 13.73
C ALA A 387 -11.25 8.28 13.97
N ILE A 388 -10.18 7.77 13.37
CA ILE A 388 -9.72 6.39 13.57
C ILE A 388 -9.23 6.20 15.01
N VAL A 389 -8.33 7.06 15.49
CA VAL A 389 -7.71 6.88 16.81
C VAL A 389 -8.67 7.15 17.96
N GLU A 390 -9.66 8.02 17.78
CA GLU A 390 -10.76 8.23 18.74
C GLU A 390 -11.55 6.95 19.02
N ASN A 391 -11.63 6.05 18.03
CA ASN A 391 -12.30 4.75 18.13
C ASN A 391 -11.29 3.58 18.07
N GLY A 392 -10.00 3.83 18.32
CA GLY A 392 -8.90 2.94 17.92
C GLY A 392 -8.94 1.51 18.49
N ASN A 393 -9.66 1.30 19.59
CA ASN A 393 -9.83 -0.01 20.23
C ASN A 393 -10.88 -0.92 19.57
N ASP A 394 -11.72 -0.37 18.68
CA ASP A 394 -12.79 -1.09 17.99
C ASP A 394 -12.56 -0.99 16.48
N ILE A 395 -12.21 -2.12 15.86
CA ILE A 395 -11.84 -2.18 14.44
C ILE A 395 -13.01 -1.84 13.51
N TYR A 396 -14.24 -2.10 13.95
CA TYR A 396 -15.44 -1.75 13.20
C TYR A 396 -15.73 -0.25 13.32
N LEU A 397 -15.82 0.28 14.53
CA LEU A 397 -16.19 1.68 14.77
C LEU A 397 -15.17 2.63 14.18
N ARG A 398 -13.87 2.36 14.29
CA ARG A 398 -12.84 3.21 13.70
C ARG A 398 -12.90 3.25 12.17
N ALA A 399 -13.24 2.12 11.54
CA ALA A 399 -13.41 2.05 10.09
C ALA A 399 -14.68 2.78 9.63
N LYS A 400 -15.80 2.62 10.36
CA LYS A 400 -17.04 3.39 10.15
C LYS A 400 -16.79 4.89 10.29
N ALA A 401 -16.07 5.30 11.33
CA ALA A 401 -15.73 6.69 11.61
C ALA A 401 -14.84 7.28 10.50
N ALA A 402 -13.84 6.53 10.02
CA ALA A 402 -13.01 6.97 8.89
C ALA A 402 -13.84 7.25 7.63
N GLY A 403 -14.70 6.31 7.26
CA GLY A 403 -15.59 6.47 6.10
C GLY A 403 -16.58 7.62 6.25
N MET A 404 -17.20 7.77 7.42
CA MET A 404 -18.14 8.87 7.70
C MET A 404 -17.43 10.23 7.65
N THR A 405 -16.26 10.36 8.26
CA THR A 405 -15.48 11.60 8.25
C THR A 405 -15.09 12.00 6.83
N ALA A 406 -14.60 11.05 6.03
CA ALA A 406 -14.29 11.30 4.62
C ALA A 406 -15.54 11.76 3.83
N ALA A 407 -16.68 11.09 4.02
CA ALA A 407 -17.92 11.45 3.34
C ALA A 407 -18.41 12.87 3.71
N ARG A 408 -18.32 13.25 4.99
CA ARG A 408 -18.70 14.59 5.47
C ARG A 408 -17.76 15.69 4.97
N LEU A 409 -16.45 15.44 4.97
CA LEU A 409 -15.48 16.38 4.38
C LEU A 409 -15.79 16.65 2.91
N ILE A 410 -16.09 15.60 2.13
CA ILE A 410 -16.46 15.72 0.71
C ILE A 410 -17.78 16.51 0.56
N GLU A 411 -18.78 16.21 1.40
CA GLU A 411 -20.09 16.87 1.37
C GLU A 411 -19.95 18.38 1.61
N GLU A 412 -19.27 18.77 2.70
CA GLU A 412 -19.03 20.16 3.08
C GLU A 412 -18.28 20.93 1.98
N GLU A 413 -17.27 20.32 1.38
CA GLU A 413 -16.45 20.96 0.36
C GLU A 413 -17.20 21.14 -0.98
N ASN A 414 -18.08 20.19 -1.30
CA ASN A 414 -18.97 20.28 -2.45
C ASN A 414 -20.06 21.32 -2.26
N GLU A 415 -20.64 21.43 -1.06
CA GLU A 415 -21.59 22.50 -0.70
C GLU A 415 -20.95 23.89 -0.78
N ALA A 416 -19.67 23.99 -0.42
CA ALA A 416 -18.87 25.21 -0.57
C ALA A 416 -18.47 25.52 -2.03
N GLY A 417 -18.77 24.63 -2.99
CA GLY A 417 -18.53 24.82 -4.42
C GLY A 417 -17.08 24.68 -4.87
N ARG A 418 -16.17 24.23 -3.99
CA ARG A 418 -14.73 24.08 -4.27
C ARG A 418 -14.43 22.71 -4.86
N LEU A 419 -14.96 21.64 -4.26
CA LEU A 419 -14.92 20.29 -4.84
C LEU A 419 -16.15 20.08 -5.73
N ARG A 420 -15.96 19.91 -7.04
CA ARG A 420 -17.08 19.79 -7.98
C ARG A 420 -17.46 18.34 -8.20
N LEU A 421 -18.62 17.94 -7.67
CA LEU A 421 -19.19 16.62 -7.89
C LEU A 421 -20.28 16.66 -8.97
N SER A 422 -20.31 15.63 -9.82
CA SER A 422 -21.47 15.37 -10.67
C SER A 422 -22.71 15.04 -9.83
N LYS A 423 -23.90 15.14 -10.43
CA LYS A 423 -25.15 14.77 -9.76
C LYS A 423 -25.12 13.31 -9.25
N HIS A 424 -24.54 12.40 -10.04
CA HIS A 424 -24.41 11.00 -9.67
C HIS A 424 -23.50 10.79 -8.44
N GLU A 425 -22.36 11.49 -8.39
CA GLU A 425 -21.46 11.46 -7.24
C GLU A 425 -22.09 12.03 -5.97
N GLN A 426 -22.88 13.10 -6.09
CA GLN A 426 -23.63 13.68 -4.96
C GLN A 426 -24.70 12.72 -4.44
N ASP A 427 -25.45 12.06 -5.33
CA ASP A 427 -26.49 11.11 -4.94
C ASP A 427 -25.89 9.88 -4.26
N MET A 428 -24.75 9.37 -4.77
CA MET A 428 -23.99 8.32 -4.12
C MET A 428 -23.49 8.74 -2.74
N LEU A 429 -22.91 9.94 -2.61
CA LEU A 429 -22.41 10.43 -1.33
C LEU A 429 -23.51 10.49 -0.26
N ARG A 430 -24.70 10.98 -0.63
CA ARG A 430 -25.88 11.01 0.26
C ARG A 430 -26.31 9.60 0.67
N LYS A 431 -26.30 8.65 -0.26
CA LYS A 431 -26.58 7.25 0.03
C LYS A 431 -25.58 6.69 1.03
N ILE A 432 -24.28 6.90 0.80
CA ILE A 432 -23.20 6.47 1.70
C ILE A 432 -23.41 7.02 3.12
N ILE A 433 -23.64 8.31 3.25
CA ILE A 433 -23.87 8.96 4.55
C ILE A 433 -25.09 8.36 5.26
N THR A 434 -26.18 8.15 4.52
CA THR A 434 -27.41 7.56 5.05
C THR A 434 -27.17 6.14 5.54
N ASP A 435 -26.54 5.31 4.70
CA ASP A 435 -26.28 3.90 4.99
C ASP A 435 -25.35 3.76 6.20
N LEU A 436 -24.24 4.51 6.25
CA LEU A 436 -23.31 4.48 7.39
C LEU A 436 -23.94 5.00 8.68
N SER A 437 -24.80 6.03 8.61
CA SER A 437 -25.50 6.57 9.79
C SER A 437 -26.52 5.60 10.36
N ALA A 438 -27.09 4.72 9.53
CA ALA A 438 -28.08 3.74 9.96
C ALA A 438 -27.47 2.49 10.61
N LEU A 439 -26.15 2.29 10.51
CA LEU A 439 -25.48 1.13 11.12
C LEU A 439 -25.44 1.26 12.65
N PRO A 440 -25.54 0.14 13.39
CA PRO A 440 -25.42 0.16 14.85
C PRO A 440 -24.02 0.62 15.28
N ASP A 441 -23.89 1.10 16.52
CA ASP A 441 -22.57 1.43 17.08
C ASP A 441 -21.94 0.23 17.82
N GLU A 442 -22.73 -0.81 18.11
CA GLU A 442 -22.22 -2.04 18.73
C GLU A 442 -21.69 -3.00 17.66
N GLN A 443 -20.38 -3.30 17.70
CA GLN A 443 -19.72 -4.19 16.73
C GLN A 443 -20.42 -5.55 16.60
N SER A 444 -20.81 -6.18 17.70
CA SER A 444 -21.50 -7.49 17.70
C SER A 444 -22.77 -7.47 16.84
N LYS A 445 -23.62 -6.44 17.03
CA LYS A 445 -24.86 -6.26 16.28
C LYS A 445 -24.59 -6.03 14.79
N PHE A 446 -23.57 -5.24 14.46
CA PHE A 446 -23.15 -5.03 13.09
C PHE A 446 -22.75 -6.36 12.44
N VAL A 447 -21.87 -7.11 13.11
CA VAL A 447 -21.35 -8.39 12.61
C VAL A 447 -22.45 -9.41 12.43
N ASP A 448 -23.35 -9.57 13.41
CA ASP A 448 -24.49 -10.50 13.31
C ASP A 448 -25.40 -10.16 12.13
N GLN A 449 -25.66 -8.87 11.90
CA GLN A 449 -26.45 -8.41 10.77
C GLN A 449 -25.73 -8.72 9.44
N CYS A 450 -24.44 -8.43 9.35
CA CYS A 450 -23.66 -8.68 8.15
C CYS A 450 -23.50 -10.18 7.84
N LEU A 451 -23.26 -11.01 8.85
CA LEU A 451 -23.20 -12.47 8.69
C LEU A 451 -24.53 -13.02 8.15
N LYS A 452 -25.66 -12.48 8.62
CA LYS A 452 -26.98 -12.87 8.11
C LYS A 452 -27.21 -12.41 6.67
N ASP A 453 -26.87 -11.17 6.37
CA ASP A 453 -27.18 -10.52 5.08
C ASP A 453 -26.24 -10.96 3.95
N TYR A 454 -25.00 -11.34 4.28
CA TYR A 454 -23.94 -11.66 3.31
C TYR A 454 -23.55 -13.14 3.25
N LYS A 455 -24.21 -14.03 4.02
CA LYS A 455 -23.93 -15.48 4.03
C LYS A 455 -23.97 -16.17 2.67
N ASP A 456 -24.75 -15.63 1.72
CA ASP A 456 -24.97 -16.23 0.40
C ASP A 456 -24.04 -15.64 -0.68
N ILE A 457 -23.09 -14.77 -0.30
CA ILE A 457 -22.03 -14.30 -1.20
C ILE A 457 -21.16 -15.51 -1.61
N PRO A 458 -20.91 -15.72 -2.91
CA PRO A 458 -20.02 -16.78 -3.37
C PRO A 458 -18.63 -16.67 -2.72
N MET A 459 -18.03 -17.81 -2.39
CA MET A 459 -16.68 -17.92 -1.78
C MET A 459 -16.56 -17.38 -0.34
N PHE A 460 -17.54 -16.61 0.16
CA PHE A 460 -17.52 -16.13 1.53
C PHE A 460 -17.66 -17.29 2.53
N ASN A 461 -16.67 -17.40 3.42
CA ASN A 461 -16.64 -18.40 4.47
C ASN A 461 -16.24 -17.75 5.79
N PRO A 462 -17.17 -17.57 6.75
CA PRO A 462 -16.89 -16.97 8.07
C PRO A 462 -15.71 -17.61 8.82
N LYS A 463 -15.46 -18.91 8.60
CA LYS A 463 -14.35 -19.65 9.24
C LYS A 463 -12.97 -19.11 8.86
N ASN A 464 -12.82 -18.46 7.71
CA ASN A 464 -11.57 -17.79 7.32
C ASN A 464 -11.17 -16.71 8.35
N TYR A 465 -12.15 -16.14 9.04
CA TYR A 465 -12.00 -15.00 9.93
C TYR A 465 -12.26 -15.37 11.40
N GLY A 466 -12.39 -16.66 11.72
CA GLY A 466 -12.70 -17.13 13.07
C GLY A 466 -14.12 -16.82 13.54
N LEU A 467 -15.06 -16.65 12.60
CA LEU A 467 -16.48 -16.36 12.85
C LEU A 467 -17.39 -17.57 12.68
#